data_AF-A0A7C9CYJ7-F1
#
_entry.id   AF-A0A7C9CYJ7-F1
#
_cell.length_a   1.000
_cell.length_b   1.000
_cell.length_c   1.000
_cell.angle_alpha   90.00
_cell.angle_beta   90.00
_cell.angle_gamma   90.00
#
_symmetry.space_group_name_H-M   'P 1'
#
loop_
_entity.id
_entity.type
_entity.pdbx_description
1 polymer ?
#
loop_
_entity_poly.entity_id
_entity_poly.type
_entity_poly.pdbx_seq_one_letter_code
_entity_poly.pdbx_strand_id
1 'polypeptide(L)'
;MENYAAQNGASEVEGTHRPLAQFHPSLWGDRFLDYRPPQILQVWREEAVVLKEKLKEMLHNVFTTKGIEEQLKLIDTIQRLGIAYHFEEEIQVALNQICDHDLDELHDHDDDDNPLLISTL
;
A
#
# COMPACT_ATOMS: atom_id res chain seq x y z
N MET A 1 -57.28 58.87 -22.61
CA MET A 1 -56.06 59.68 -22.51
C MET A 1 -55.85 59.93 -21.04
N GLU A 2 -54.84 59.41 -20.34
CA GLU A 2 -53.56 58.81 -20.70
C GLU A 2 -53.19 57.79 -19.61
N ASN A 3 -52.66 56.63 -20.03
CA ASN A 3 -52.11 55.63 -19.13
C ASN A 3 -50.59 55.78 -19.13
N TYR A 4 -50.01 56.17 -18.00
CA TYR A 4 -48.59 55.97 -17.71
C TYR A 4 -48.46 55.41 -16.30
N ALA A 5 -48.37 54.08 -16.20
CA ALA A 5 -47.86 53.40 -15.02
C ALA A 5 -46.70 52.51 -15.48
N ALA A 6 -45.54 52.84 -14.93
CA ALA A 6 -44.23 52.28 -15.23
C ALA A 6 -44.20 50.76 -15.39
N GLN A 7 -43.70 50.30 -16.54
CA GLN A 7 -43.07 49.00 -16.66
C GLN A 7 -41.72 49.06 -15.93
N ASN A 8 -41.74 48.66 -14.66
CA ASN A 8 -40.52 48.32 -13.93
C ASN A 8 -40.37 46.81 -13.94
N GLY A 9 -39.17 46.39 -14.38
CA GLY A 9 -38.86 45.03 -14.77
C GLY A 9 -38.99 44.01 -13.67
N ALA A 10 -39.50 42.85 -14.06
CA ALA A 10 -39.08 41.59 -13.50
C ALA A 10 -38.12 40.99 -14.53
N SER A 11 -36.82 41.25 -14.36
CA SER A 11 -35.79 40.37 -14.91
C SER A 11 -36.10 38.99 -14.37
N GLU A 12 -36.55 38.09 -15.24
CA GLU A 12 -36.74 36.69 -14.96
C GLU A 12 -35.37 36.15 -14.54
N VAL A 13 -35.15 36.04 -13.23
CA VAL A 13 -33.99 35.34 -12.70
C VAL A 13 -34.29 33.89 -13.03
N GLU A 14 -33.75 33.42 -14.14
CA GLU A 14 -33.71 32.01 -14.51
C GLU A 14 -32.94 31.28 -13.41
N GLY A 15 -33.68 30.96 -12.35
CA GLY A 15 -33.16 30.33 -11.15
C GLY A 15 -32.77 28.93 -11.54
N THR A 16 -31.47 28.66 -11.65
CA THR A 16 -30.91 27.33 -11.81
C THR A 16 -31.52 26.42 -10.75
N HIS A 17 -32.52 25.62 -11.14
CA HIS A 17 -33.23 24.75 -10.24
C HIS A 17 -32.29 23.59 -9.87
N ARG A 18 -31.70 23.62 -8.67
CA ARG A 18 -30.84 22.54 -8.20
C ARG A 18 -31.64 21.23 -8.22
N PRO A 19 -31.18 20.17 -8.91
CA PRO A 19 -31.85 18.87 -8.89
C PRO A 19 -31.97 18.31 -7.47
N LEU A 20 -33.04 17.56 -7.21
CA LEU A 20 -33.29 16.95 -5.90
C LEU A 20 -32.25 15.85 -5.64
N ALA A 21 -31.53 15.94 -4.52
CA ALA A 21 -30.60 14.89 -4.10
C ALA A 21 -31.36 13.77 -3.35
N GLN A 22 -31.47 12.59 -3.98
CA GLN A 22 -32.09 11.39 -3.41
C GLN A 22 -31.04 10.36 -2.99
N PHE A 23 -29.93 10.82 -2.42
CA PHE A 23 -28.89 9.93 -1.93
C PHE A 23 -29.26 9.35 -0.56
N HIS A 24 -28.89 8.09 -0.33
CA HIS A 24 -29.05 7.48 0.98
C HIS A 24 -28.15 8.21 2.01
N PRO A 25 -28.62 8.42 3.25
CA PRO A 25 -27.79 9.03 4.30
C PRO A 25 -26.55 8.17 4.61
N SER A 26 -25.58 8.79 5.28
CA SER A 26 -24.38 8.08 5.76
C SER A 26 -24.76 6.90 6.66
N LEU A 27 -24.24 5.71 6.34
CA LEU A 27 -24.40 4.51 7.18
C LEU A 27 -23.74 4.69 8.56
N TRP A 28 -22.74 5.56 8.64
CA TRP A 28 -21.85 5.65 9.79
C TRP A 28 -22.21 6.80 10.73
N GLY A 29 -22.87 7.86 10.24
CA GLY A 29 -23.15 9.07 11.01
C GLY A 29 -21.90 9.56 11.75
N ASP A 30 -22.05 9.82 13.05
CA ASP A 30 -20.98 10.33 13.92
C ASP A 30 -20.19 9.23 14.64
N ARG A 31 -20.43 7.94 14.31
CA ARG A 31 -19.90 6.77 15.04
C ARG A 31 -18.38 6.79 15.23
N PHE A 32 -17.64 7.37 14.29
CA PHE A 32 -16.18 7.42 14.31
C PHE A 32 -15.61 8.77 14.77
N LEU A 33 -16.45 9.73 15.16
CA LEU A 33 -16.00 11.08 15.54
C LEU A 33 -15.45 11.15 16.97
N ASP A 34 -16.00 10.39 17.92
CA ASP A 34 -15.48 10.30 19.30
C ASP A 34 -14.77 8.96 19.52
N TYR A 35 -13.47 8.92 19.21
CA TYR A 35 -12.64 7.75 19.47
C TYR A 35 -11.88 7.89 20.80
N ARG A 36 -12.10 6.93 21.70
CA ARG A 36 -11.33 6.78 22.93
C ARG A 36 -10.62 5.43 22.94
N PRO A 37 -9.28 5.42 22.82
CA PRO A 37 -8.53 4.17 22.80
C PRO A 37 -8.74 3.41 24.11
N PRO A 38 -9.09 2.11 24.08
CA PRO A 38 -9.16 1.31 25.30
C PRO A 38 -7.76 1.11 25.88
N GLN A 39 -7.66 0.97 27.21
CA GLN A 39 -6.38 0.84 27.91
C GLN A 39 -5.56 -0.37 27.44
N ILE A 40 -6.23 -1.42 26.97
CA ILE A 40 -5.59 -2.64 26.44
C ILE A 40 -4.66 -2.37 25.25
N LEU A 41 -4.87 -1.29 24.49
CA LEU A 41 -4.00 -0.94 23.37
C LEU A 41 -2.57 -0.66 23.80
N GLN A 42 -2.35 -0.22 25.03
CA GLN A 42 -0.99 -0.04 25.55
C GLN A 42 -0.28 -1.39 25.70
N VAL A 43 -0.98 -2.38 26.28
CA VAL A 43 -0.43 -3.75 26.45
C VAL A 43 -0.11 -4.36 25.08
N TRP A 44 -1.01 -4.25 24.11
CA TRP A 44 -0.75 -4.76 22.75
C TRP A 44 0.38 -4.03 22.05
N ARG A 45 0.57 -2.73 22.30
CA ARG A 45 1.71 -1.98 21.76
C ARG A 45 3.03 -2.50 22.33
N GLU A 46 3.09 -2.76 23.63
CA GLU A 46 4.27 -3.30 24.28
C GLU A 46 4.59 -4.72 23.77
N GLU A 47 3.56 -5.57 23.63
CA GLU A 47 3.70 -6.91 23.05
C GLU A 47 4.16 -6.86 21.58
N ALA A 48 3.61 -5.93 20.80
CA ALA A 48 4.01 -5.74 19.39
C ALA A 48 5.50 -5.37 19.25
N VAL A 49 6.07 -4.59 20.18
CA VAL A 49 7.50 -4.28 20.19
C VAL A 49 8.33 -5.55 20.39
N VAL A 50 7.95 -6.40 21.34
CA VAL A 50 8.65 -7.66 21.61
C VAL A 50 8.53 -8.61 20.42
N LEU A 51 7.34 -8.74 19.84
CA LEU A 51 7.10 -9.60 18.67
C LEU A 51 7.86 -9.10 17.44
N LYS A 52 7.99 -7.77 17.27
CA LYS A 52 8.77 -7.19 16.17
C LYS A 52 10.23 -7.62 16.24
N GLU A 53 10.87 -7.51 17.39
CA GLU A 53 12.28 -7.92 17.54
C GLU A 53 12.45 -9.43 17.36
N LYS A 54 11.54 -10.24 17.89
CA LYS A 54 11.55 -11.69 17.64
C LYS A 54 11.44 -12.03 16.16
N LEU A 55 10.59 -11.30 15.42
CA LEU A 55 10.44 -11.50 13.98
C LEU A 55 11.69 -11.06 13.21
N LYS A 56 12.39 -10.00 13.64
CA LYS A 56 13.70 -9.63 13.08
C LYS A 56 14.73 -10.75 13.22
N GLU A 57 14.81 -11.36 14.40
CA GLU A 57 15.71 -12.50 14.64
C GLU A 57 15.34 -13.69 13.74
N MET A 58 14.04 -13.98 13.60
CA MET A 58 13.56 -15.03 12.70
C MET A 58 13.90 -14.73 11.23
N LEU A 59 13.73 -13.49 10.78
CA LEU A 59 14.10 -13.04 9.44
C LEU A 59 15.59 -13.25 9.19
N HIS A 60 16.44 -12.77 10.08
CA HIS A 60 17.88 -12.95 9.99
C HIS A 60 18.28 -14.43 9.91
N ASN A 61 17.71 -15.27 10.78
CA ASN A 61 17.99 -16.70 10.78
C ASN A 61 17.53 -17.38 9.49
N VAL A 62 16.33 -17.07 8.98
CA VAL A 62 15.80 -17.69 7.77
C VAL A 62 16.61 -17.25 6.54
N PHE A 63 16.92 -15.97 6.41
CA PHE A 63 17.66 -15.44 5.26
C PHE A 63 19.13 -15.90 5.21
N THR A 64 19.71 -16.30 6.34
CA THR A 64 21.09 -16.79 6.40
C THR A 64 21.24 -18.30 6.38
N THR A 65 20.19 -19.06 6.75
CA THR A 65 20.30 -20.53 6.95
C THR A 65 19.33 -21.37 6.12
N LYS A 66 18.32 -20.77 5.49
CA LYS A 66 17.29 -21.49 4.74
C LYS A 66 17.40 -21.22 3.24
N GLY A 67 16.84 -22.12 2.44
CA GLY A 67 16.81 -21.99 0.99
C GLY A 67 15.85 -20.92 0.51
N ILE A 68 15.98 -20.54 -0.76
CA ILE A 68 15.22 -19.47 -1.41
C ILE A 68 13.70 -19.66 -1.23
N GLU A 69 13.19 -20.90 -1.32
CA GLU A 69 11.77 -21.20 -1.17
C GLU A 69 11.23 -20.79 0.21
N GLU A 70 11.93 -21.13 1.29
CA GLU A 70 11.50 -20.75 2.65
C GLU A 70 11.63 -19.25 2.89
N GLN A 71 12.65 -18.61 2.31
CA GLN A 71 12.81 -17.15 2.41
C GLN A 71 11.64 -16.43 1.73
N LEU A 72 11.27 -16.82 0.52
CA LEU A 72 10.14 -16.24 -0.22
C LEU A 72 8.80 -16.49 0.48
N LYS A 73 8.59 -17.68 1.05
CA LYS A 73 7.39 -17.98 1.86
C LYS A 73 7.27 -17.06 3.07
N LEU A 74 8.38 -16.77 3.76
CA LEU A 74 8.38 -15.86 4.90
C LEU A 74 8.07 -14.43 4.45
N ILE A 75 8.66 -13.97 3.35
CA ILE A 75 8.41 -12.64 2.78
C ILE A 75 6.93 -12.49 2.38
N ASP A 76 6.36 -13.44 1.63
CA ASP A 76 4.94 -13.43 1.25
C ASP A 76 4.02 -13.39 2.47
N THR A 77 4.33 -14.19 3.50
CA THR A 77 3.55 -14.22 4.74
C THR A 77 3.54 -12.84 5.41
N ILE A 78 4.70 -12.20 5.55
CA ILE A 78 4.85 -10.90 6.21
C ILE A 78 4.14 -9.79 5.40
N GLN A 79 4.22 -9.84 4.07
CA GLN A 79 3.51 -8.91 3.19
C GLN A 79 1.98 -9.07 3.29
N ARG A 80 1.46 -10.30 3.26
CA ARG A 80 0.02 -10.58 3.39
C ARG A 80 -0.55 -10.24 4.77
N LEU A 81 0.27 -10.31 5.80
CA LEU A 81 -0.10 -9.84 7.15
C LEU A 81 -0.16 -8.30 7.25
N GLY A 82 0.32 -7.56 6.25
CA GLY A 82 0.31 -6.10 6.25
C GLY A 82 1.32 -5.49 7.21
N ILE A 83 2.36 -6.24 7.61
CA ILE A 83 3.38 -5.80 8.57
C ILE A 83 4.77 -5.63 7.92
N ALA A 84 4.88 -5.82 6.60
CA ALA A 84 6.15 -5.71 5.86
C ALA A 84 6.84 -4.35 5.99
N TYR A 85 6.08 -3.26 6.18
CA TYR A 85 6.62 -1.92 6.36
C TYR A 85 7.54 -1.77 7.59
N HIS A 86 7.53 -2.74 8.51
CA HIS A 86 8.44 -2.76 9.65
C HIS A 86 9.80 -3.40 9.36
N PHE A 87 9.95 -4.06 8.20
CA PHE A 87 11.07 -4.92 7.83
C PHE A 87 11.54 -4.67 6.39
N GLU A 88 11.33 -3.45 5.87
CA GLU A 88 11.59 -3.12 4.46
C GLU A 88 13.05 -3.36 4.08
N GLU A 89 13.99 -2.99 4.97
CA GLU A 89 15.42 -3.19 4.76
C GLU A 89 15.79 -4.68 4.73
N GLU A 90 15.32 -5.46 5.70
CA GLU A 90 15.58 -6.89 5.79
C GLU A 90 15.03 -7.63 4.56
N ILE A 91 13.81 -7.29 4.13
CA ILE A 91 13.18 -7.88 2.94
C ILE A 91 13.94 -7.50 1.67
N GLN A 92 14.33 -6.24 1.52
CA GLN A 92 15.06 -5.79 0.34
C GLN A 92 16.42 -6.48 0.21
N VAL A 93 17.15 -6.61 1.32
CA VAL A 93 18.44 -7.32 1.34
C VAL A 93 18.27 -8.78 0.93
N ALA A 94 17.26 -9.48 1.47
CA ALA A 94 17.00 -10.87 1.13
C ALA A 94 16.63 -11.04 -0.35
N LEU A 95 15.76 -10.18 -0.89
CA LEU A 95 15.37 -10.24 -2.30
C LEU A 95 16.56 -9.98 -3.24
N ASN A 96 17.44 -9.02 -2.90
CA ASN A 96 18.65 -8.78 -3.68
C ASN A 96 19.55 -10.02 -3.70
N GLN A 97 19.77 -10.64 -2.54
CA GLN A 97 20.59 -11.87 -2.44
C GLN A 97 20.01 -13.03 -3.25
N ILE A 98 18.69 -13.19 -3.24
CA ILE A 98 18.00 -14.20 -4.05
C ILE A 98 18.20 -13.91 -5.54
N CYS A 99 17.99 -12.66 -5.97
CA CYS A 99 18.17 -12.27 -7.36
C CYS A 99 19.62 -12.44 -7.84
N ASP A 100 20.60 -12.05 -7.03
CA ASP A 100 22.02 -12.17 -7.38
C ASP A 100 22.40 -13.66 -7.56
N HIS A 101 21.92 -14.54 -6.67
CA HIS A 101 22.13 -15.99 -6.79
C HIS A 101 21.53 -16.57 -8.08
N ASP A 102 20.29 -16.17 -8.42
CA ASP A 102 19.62 -16.62 -9.65
C ASP A 102 20.35 -16.13 -10.91
N LEU A 103 21.00 -14.96 -10.86
CA LEU A 103 21.79 -14.42 -11.98
C LEU A 103 23.14 -15.10 -12.15
N ASP A 104 23.80 -15.49 -11.06
CA ASP A 104 25.06 -16.24 -11.09
C ASP A 104 24.86 -17.64 -11.71
N GLU A 105 23.76 -18.32 -11.41
CA GLU A 105 23.41 -19.62 -12.02
C GLU A 105 23.23 -19.55 -13.56
N LEU A 106 22.87 -18.37 -14.09
CA LEU A 106 22.68 -18.16 -15.53
C LEU A 106 23.98 -17.78 -16.26
N HIS A 107 25.04 -17.42 -15.54
CA HIS A 107 26.31 -16.97 -16.13
C HIS A 107 27.33 -18.09 -16.35
N ASP A 108 27.05 -19.31 -15.89
CA ASP A 108 27.99 -20.44 -15.91
C ASP A 108 27.94 -21.28 -17.20
N HIS A 109 27.27 -20.77 -18.26
CA HIS A 109 27.06 -21.52 -19.50
C HIS A 109 27.60 -20.87 -20.79
N ASP A 110 28.50 -19.89 -20.70
CA ASP A 110 29.16 -19.28 -21.87
C ASP A 110 30.70 -19.37 -21.77
N ASP A 111 31.22 -20.60 -21.62
CA ASP A 111 32.57 -20.97 -22.08
C ASP A 111 32.44 -21.85 -23.34
N ASP A 112 31.92 -21.27 -24.43
CA ASP A 112 32.28 -21.69 -25.79
C ASP A 112 32.04 -20.53 -26.78
N ASP A 113 33.14 -19.91 -27.19
CA ASP A 113 33.34 -18.99 -28.32
C ASP A 113 32.10 -18.59 -29.16
N ASN A 114 31.55 -17.39 -28.90
CA ASN A 114 30.99 -16.58 -30.00
C ASN A 114 31.08 -15.06 -29.73
N PRO A 115 32.02 -14.34 -30.36
CA PRO A 115 32.21 -12.91 -30.13
C PRO A 115 31.22 -12.03 -30.95
N LEU A 116 29.93 -12.38 -31.07
CA LEU A 116 29.01 -11.68 -31.98
C LEU A 116 27.53 -11.58 -31.54
N LEU A 117 27.22 -11.33 -30.26
CA LEU A 117 25.85 -10.97 -29.85
C LEU A 117 25.77 -9.73 -28.92
N ILE A 118 26.46 -8.66 -29.30
CA ILE A 118 26.00 -7.30 -28.97
C ILE A 118 25.60 -6.60 -30.27
N SER A 119 24.50 -7.04 -30.87
CA SER A 119 23.65 -6.17 -31.69
C SER A 119 22.25 -6.77 -31.79
N THR A 120 21.24 -5.92 -31.69
CA THR A 120 19.78 -6.17 -31.74
C THR A 120 19.20 -6.47 -30.34
N LEU A 121 18.51 -5.55 -29.64
CA LEU A 121 17.76 -4.34 -29.99
C LEU A 121 17.80 -3.36 -28.81
#